data_AF-A0A6B0SKB6-F1
#
_entry.id   AF-A0A6B0SKB6-F1
#
_cell.length_a   1.000
_cell.length_b   1.000
_cell.length_c   1.000
_cell.angle_alpha   90.00
_cell.angle_beta   90.00
_cell.angle_gamma   90.00
#
_symmetry.space_group_name_H-M   'P 1'
#
loop_
_entity.id
_entity.type
_entity.pdbx_description
1 polymer ?
#
loop_
_entity_poly.entity_id
_entity_poly.type
_entity_poly.pdbx_seq_one_letter_code
_entity_poly.pdbx_strand_id
1 'polypeptide(L)'
;RGLGDLGGIAVLLPVVAAAWITMRSRQSAGFETTLVVAGVGLILSMELVHAKVHPSEMVRWNTTLKVAIQGWVFAGLAAGPVAAVLLADVRDAVPGLSRGTLRDSSGPALSTGIVAVVLAFVVVSSSLFGALVVAGDVVEPYREGEQPSLNGYQDHRDAHPEELAAMDYFESEVSTTQSVLWMERETGTPTFVEKPGLNRGWENPVSTLTGLPTVAGWFHETGYREDEMYYTRVSDVDIIYQTEDARSRAVLLEKHDVEYVWVGPLERGEFGATDISGDPGIERIYENDEVTIYRVHQDELTGEDGAS
;
A
#
# COMPACT_ATOMS: atom_id res chain seq x y z
N ARG A 1 1.10 3.41 -28.49
CA ARG A 1 1.98 4.49 -28.00
C ARG A 1 1.37 5.80 -28.43
N GLY A 2 0.75 6.51 -27.49
CA GLY A 2 0.03 7.76 -27.77
C GLY A 2 1.01 8.95 -27.73
N LEU A 3 0.58 10.11 -28.25
CA LEU A 3 1.33 11.37 -28.19
C LEU A 3 1.78 11.77 -26.77
N GLY A 4 1.13 11.25 -25.72
CA GLY A 4 1.52 11.43 -24.32
C GLY A 4 2.84 10.76 -23.91
N ASP A 5 3.27 9.69 -24.60
CA ASP A 5 4.50 8.94 -24.28
C ASP A 5 5.78 9.73 -24.64
N LEU A 6 5.67 10.78 -25.46
CA LEU A 6 6.82 11.58 -25.91
C LEU A 6 7.09 12.79 -25.03
N GLY A 7 6.11 13.24 -24.23
CA GLY A 7 6.23 14.44 -23.40
C GLY A 7 7.30 14.29 -22.32
N GLY A 8 7.30 13.17 -21.61
CA GLY A 8 8.31 12.87 -20.59
C GLY A 8 9.72 12.81 -21.18
N ILE A 9 9.88 12.16 -22.34
CA ILE A 9 11.17 12.07 -23.03
C ILE A 9 11.65 13.45 -23.45
N ALA A 10 10.78 14.27 -24.05
CA ALA A 10 11.14 15.62 -24.52
C ALA A 10 11.61 16.55 -23.38
N VAL A 11 11.06 16.38 -22.17
CA VAL A 11 11.44 17.19 -21.00
C VAL A 11 12.68 16.64 -20.29
N LEU A 12 12.75 15.32 -20.07
CA LEU A 12 13.77 14.73 -19.21
C LEU A 12 15.08 14.44 -19.95
N LEU A 13 15.02 14.07 -21.23
CA LEU A 13 16.22 13.73 -22.02
C LEU A 13 17.22 14.90 -22.11
N PRO A 14 16.82 16.16 -22.37
CA PRO A 14 17.75 17.28 -22.38
C PRO A 14 18.43 17.49 -21.02
N VAL A 15 17.70 17.31 -19.92
CA VAL A 15 18.24 17.46 -18.56
C VAL A 15 19.31 16.41 -18.29
N VAL A 16 19.01 15.14 -18.56
CA VAL A 16 19.95 14.03 -18.39
C VAL A 16 21.17 14.19 -19.30
N ALA A 17 20.96 14.57 -20.57
CA ALA A 17 22.04 14.78 -21.52
C ALA A 17 22.97 15.94 -21.10
N ALA A 18 22.40 17.07 -20.67
CA ALA A 18 23.18 18.22 -20.20
C ALA A 18 23.98 17.88 -18.93
N ALA A 19 23.36 17.20 -17.97
CA ALA A 19 24.04 16.75 -16.74
C ALA A 19 25.15 15.75 -17.06
N TRP A 20 24.91 14.78 -17.95
CA TRP A 20 25.90 13.81 -18.40
C TRP A 20 27.08 14.46 -19.12
N ILE A 21 26.82 15.38 -20.05
CA ILE A 21 27.87 16.14 -20.75
C ILE A 21 28.68 16.96 -19.75
N THR A 22 28.02 17.62 -18.80
CA THR A 22 28.68 18.41 -17.74
C THR A 22 29.62 17.52 -16.91
N MET A 23 29.13 16.37 -16.46
CA MET A 23 29.91 15.36 -15.73
C MET A 23 31.14 14.87 -16.51
N ARG A 24 31.05 14.77 -17.84
CA ARG A 24 32.15 14.33 -18.71
C ARG A 24 33.12 15.42 -19.11
N SER A 25 32.69 16.68 -19.14
CA SER A 25 33.45 17.79 -19.72
C SER A 25 34.01 18.78 -18.69
N ARG A 26 33.44 18.82 -17.48
CA ARG A 26 33.84 19.77 -16.43
C ARG A 26 34.39 19.05 -15.21
N GLN A 27 35.60 19.42 -14.80
CA GLN A 27 36.19 18.97 -13.54
C GLN A 27 35.41 19.48 -12.31
N SER A 28 34.60 20.53 -12.47
CA SER A 28 33.77 21.10 -11.40
C SER A 28 32.44 20.36 -11.21
N ALA A 29 32.14 19.33 -12.01
CA ALA A 29 30.93 18.53 -11.80
C ALA A 29 31.11 17.67 -10.55
N GLY A 30 30.37 17.99 -9.49
CA GLY A 30 30.39 17.24 -8.24
C GLY A 30 29.45 16.03 -8.28
N PHE A 31 29.38 15.32 -7.15
CA PHE A 31 28.57 14.13 -6.99
C PHE A 31 27.07 14.39 -7.19
N GLU A 32 26.60 15.60 -6.89
CA GLU A 32 25.23 16.05 -7.15
C GLU A 32 24.85 15.93 -8.64
N THR A 33 25.79 16.14 -9.56
CA THR A 33 25.55 15.95 -11.00
C THR A 33 25.32 14.49 -11.34
N THR A 34 26.05 13.56 -10.69
CA THR A 34 25.82 12.12 -10.80
C THR A 34 24.44 11.74 -10.27
N LEU A 35 24.01 12.31 -9.14
CA LEU A 35 22.68 12.08 -8.58
C LEU A 35 21.57 12.61 -9.49
N VAL A 36 21.75 13.74 -10.17
CA VAL A 36 20.79 14.24 -11.17
C VAL A 36 20.70 13.27 -12.35
N VAL A 37 21.82 12.82 -12.90
CA VAL A 37 21.84 11.83 -13.99
C VAL A 37 21.13 10.54 -13.55
N ALA A 38 21.44 10.04 -12.36
CA ALA A 38 20.83 8.81 -11.84
C ALA A 38 19.32 8.99 -11.59
N GLY A 39 18.92 10.05 -10.88
CA GLY A 39 17.53 10.28 -10.50
C GLY A 39 16.63 10.57 -11.69
N VAL A 40 16.98 11.59 -12.48
CA VAL A 40 16.21 11.98 -13.68
C VAL A 40 16.31 10.90 -14.76
N GLY A 41 17.46 10.22 -14.86
CA GLY A 41 17.66 9.09 -15.76
C GLY A 41 16.78 7.89 -15.43
N LEU A 42 16.60 7.57 -14.14
CA LEU A 42 15.66 6.53 -13.72
C LEU A 42 14.22 6.92 -14.06
N ILE A 43 13.82 8.17 -13.88
CA ILE A 43 12.49 8.64 -14.25
C ILE A 43 12.29 8.53 -15.78
N LEU A 44 13.26 9.00 -16.57
CA LEU A 44 13.26 8.87 -18.02
C LEU A 44 13.22 7.41 -18.48
N SER A 45 13.90 6.51 -17.77
CA SER A 45 13.99 5.10 -18.14
C SER A 45 12.61 4.44 -18.23
N MET A 46 11.65 4.87 -17.42
CA MET A 46 10.29 4.32 -17.39
C MET A 46 9.49 4.63 -18.66
N GLU A 47 9.83 5.72 -19.36
CA GLU A 47 9.26 6.06 -20.68
C GLU A 47 9.79 5.13 -21.78
N LEU A 48 10.97 4.55 -21.57
CA LEU A 48 11.66 3.71 -22.56
C LEU A 48 11.39 2.23 -22.33
N VAL A 49 11.47 1.80 -21.07
CA VAL A 49 11.37 0.40 -20.63
C VAL A 49 10.51 0.33 -19.38
N HIS A 50 9.46 -0.49 -19.43
CA HIS A 50 8.60 -0.75 -18.28
C HIS A 50 8.13 -2.21 -18.27
N ALA A 51 7.97 -2.74 -17.07
CA ALA A 51 7.42 -4.06 -16.87
C ALA A 51 5.89 -3.99 -16.89
N LYS A 52 5.27 -4.81 -17.75
CA LYS A 52 3.83 -5.04 -17.77
C LYS A 52 3.51 -6.11 -16.73
N VAL A 53 3.18 -5.68 -15.52
CA VAL A 53 2.80 -6.55 -14.39
C VAL A 53 1.38 -6.24 -13.95
N HIS A 54 0.72 -7.18 -13.26
CA HIS A 54 -0.65 -7.00 -12.78
C HIS A 54 -0.81 -5.70 -11.96
N PRO A 55 -1.90 -4.93 -12.14
CA PRO A 55 -2.91 -5.05 -13.20
C PRO A 55 -2.35 -4.75 -14.61
N SER A 56 -2.53 -5.68 -15.55
CA SER A 56 -1.81 -5.68 -16.83
C SER A 56 -2.29 -4.60 -17.83
N GLU A 57 -3.48 -4.09 -17.63
CA GLU A 57 -4.09 -2.96 -18.35
C GLU A 57 -3.38 -1.63 -18.05
N MET A 58 -2.71 -1.53 -16.90
CA MET A 58 -1.93 -0.36 -16.52
C MET A 58 -0.46 -0.53 -16.89
N VAL A 59 -0.17 -0.37 -18.18
CA VAL A 59 1.08 -0.70 -18.90
C VAL A 59 2.40 -0.37 -18.18
N ARG A 60 2.45 0.65 -17.31
CA ARG A 60 3.66 1.04 -16.55
C ARG A 60 3.47 1.25 -15.06
N TRP A 61 2.28 1.06 -14.51
CA TRP A 61 1.91 1.52 -13.16
C TRP A 61 2.89 1.11 -12.06
N ASN A 62 3.17 -0.19 -11.98
CA ASN A 62 4.10 -0.75 -11.00
C ASN A 62 5.55 -0.31 -11.23
N THR A 63 5.97 -0.14 -12.49
CA THR A 63 7.30 0.37 -12.82
C THR A 63 7.41 1.82 -12.36
N THR A 64 6.38 2.63 -12.63
CA THR A 64 6.32 4.01 -12.16
C THR A 64 6.45 4.09 -10.66
N LEU A 65 5.69 3.31 -9.88
CA LEU A 65 5.79 3.35 -8.42
C LEU A 65 7.17 2.91 -7.90
N LYS A 66 7.70 1.79 -8.39
CA LYS A 66 8.93 1.16 -7.87
C LYS A 66 10.21 1.85 -8.32
N VAL A 67 10.23 2.38 -9.55
CA VAL A 67 11.42 3.06 -10.12
C VAL A 67 11.38 4.56 -9.85
N ALA A 68 10.21 5.21 -9.94
CA ALA A 68 10.14 6.65 -9.70
C ALA A 68 10.51 7.00 -8.26
N ILE A 69 10.18 6.17 -7.25
CA ILE A 69 10.57 6.45 -5.87
C ILE A 69 12.11 6.56 -5.74
N GLN A 70 12.86 5.66 -6.38
CA GLN A 70 14.32 5.73 -6.40
C GLN A 70 14.82 6.97 -7.16
N GLY A 71 14.17 7.27 -8.30
CA GLY A 71 14.44 8.47 -9.08
C GLY A 71 14.26 9.76 -8.27
N TRP A 72 13.13 9.87 -7.54
CA TRP A 72 12.81 10.99 -6.67
C TRP A 72 13.73 11.09 -5.47
N VAL A 73 14.12 9.97 -4.86
CA VAL A 73 15.10 9.96 -3.76
C VAL A 73 16.44 10.53 -4.22
N PHE A 74 16.98 10.10 -5.37
CA PHE A 74 18.22 10.66 -5.90
C PHE A 74 18.08 12.12 -6.31
N ALA A 75 16.99 12.50 -6.96
CA ALA A 75 16.72 13.90 -7.32
C ALA A 75 16.61 14.79 -6.08
N GLY A 76 15.97 14.31 -5.01
CA GLY A 76 15.86 15.01 -3.73
C GLY A 76 17.22 15.18 -3.03
N LEU A 77 18.06 14.14 -3.02
CA LEU A 77 19.42 14.22 -2.49
C LEU A 77 20.30 15.20 -3.28
N ALA A 78 20.13 15.26 -4.61
CA ALA A 78 20.83 16.24 -5.44
C ALA A 78 20.31 17.67 -5.21
N ALA A 79 19.01 17.83 -4.96
CA ALA A 79 18.37 19.14 -4.85
C ALA A 79 18.95 19.98 -3.71
N GLY A 80 19.33 19.39 -2.58
CA GLY A 80 19.90 20.12 -1.43
C GLY A 80 21.19 20.88 -1.77
N PRO A 81 22.28 20.19 -2.17
CA PRO A 81 23.52 20.84 -2.58
C PRO A 81 23.35 21.79 -3.76
N VAL A 82 22.55 21.41 -4.77
CA VAL A 82 22.27 22.28 -5.93
C VAL A 82 21.57 23.57 -5.49
N ALA A 83 20.56 23.48 -4.62
CA ALA A 83 19.91 24.65 -4.06
C ALA A 83 20.88 25.52 -3.24
N ALA A 84 21.77 24.91 -2.45
CA ALA A 84 22.76 25.65 -1.67
C ALA A 84 23.73 26.45 -2.56
N VAL A 85 24.24 25.85 -3.64
CA VAL A 85 25.10 26.54 -4.62
C VAL A 85 24.34 27.68 -5.29
N LEU A 86 23.13 27.42 -5.76
CA LEU A 86 22.33 28.44 -6.43
C LEU A 86 21.95 29.58 -5.47
N LEU A 87 21.66 29.29 -4.21
CA LEU A 87 21.41 30.32 -3.19
C LEU A 87 22.67 31.16 -2.89
N ALA A 88 23.86 30.56 -2.92
CA ALA A 88 25.12 31.29 -2.79
C ALA A 88 25.34 32.23 -4.00
N ASP A 89 25.17 31.72 -5.22
CA ASP A 89 25.28 32.52 -6.46
C ASP A 89 24.29 33.70 -6.46
N VAL A 90 23.06 33.46 -6.01
CA VAL A 90 22.05 34.51 -5.85
C VAL A 90 22.48 35.53 -4.79
N ARG A 91 22.91 35.08 -3.61
CA ARG A 91 23.38 35.96 -2.53
C ARG A 91 24.51 36.87 -3.01
N ASP A 92 25.45 36.33 -3.78
CA ASP A 92 26.60 37.08 -4.30
C ASP A 92 26.21 38.03 -5.43
N ALA A 93 25.16 37.72 -6.19
CA ALA A 93 24.61 38.59 -7.24
C ALA A 93 23.68 39.71 -6.72
N VAL A 94 23.05 39.54 -5.55
CA VAL A 94 22.09 40.49 -4.95
C VAL A 94 22.64 41.91 -4.77
N PRO A 95 23.88 42.14 -4.30
CA PRO A 95 24.46 43.48 -4.20
C PRO A 95 24.60 44.24 -5.54
N GLY A 96 24.63 43.52 -6.67
CA GLY A 96 24.71 44.10 -8.03
C GLY A 96 23.35 44.42 -8.67
N LEU A 97 22.24 43.98 -8.07
CA LEU A 97 20.87 44.18 -8.55
C LEU A 97 20.32 45.56 -8.07
N SER A 98 20.89 46.65 -8.58
CA SER A 98 20.26 47.97 -8.48
C SER A 98 19.07 48.08 -9.44
N ARG A 99 18.00 48.81 -9.07
CA ARG A 99 16.82 49.05 -9.93
C ARG A 99 17.16 49.63 -11.32
N GLY A 100 18.35 50.21 -11.50
CA GLY A 100 18.82 50.78 -12.77
C GLY A 100 19.40 49.76 -13.76
N THR A 101 19.92 48.61 -13.32
CA THR A 101 20.60 47.65 -14.21
C THR A 101 19.65 46.68 -14.91
N LEU A 102 18.44 46.46 -14.40
CA LEU A 102 17.45 45.55 -14.99
C LEU A 102 16.83 46.05 -16.32
N ARG A 103 16.95 47.35 -16.63
CA ARG A 103 16.33 47.96 -17.82
C ARG A 103 17.24 47.97 -19.06
N ASP A 104 18.55 47.80 -18.85
CA ASP A 104 19.59 47.91 -19.91
C ASP A 104 20.45 46.64 -20.09
N SER A 105 20.23 45.58 -19.31
CA SER A 105 21.09 44.39 -19.35
C SER A 105 20.44 43.20 -20.07
N SER A 106 20.87 42.99 -21.32
CA SER A 106 20.63 41.78 -22.12
C SER A 106 21.58 40.62 -21.75
N GLY A 107 22.10 40.57 -20.51
CA GLY A 107 23.27 39.76 -20.11
C GLY A 107 23.06 38.84 -18.89
N PRO A 108 24.12 38.15 -18.40
CA PRO A 108 24.06 37.09 -17.38
C PRO A 108 23.50 37.50 -15.99
N ALA A 109 23.38 38.80 -15.72
CA ALA A 109 22.72 39.31 -14.52
C ALA A 109 21.19 39.11 -14.56
N LEU A 110 20.56 39.25 -15.73
CA LEU A 110 19.13 39.01 -15.93
C LEU A 110 18.81 37.51 -15.76
N SER A 111 19.68 36.61 -16.24
CA SER A 111 19.51 35.16 -16.06
C SER A 111 19.66 34.72 -14.60
N THR A 112 20.56 35.35 -13.84
CA THR A 112 20.74 35.02 -12.40
C THR A 112 19.53 35.45 -11.57
N GLY A 113 19.00 36.65 -11.83
CA GLY A 113 17.76 37.13 -11.18
C GLY A 113 16.55 36.25 -11.50
N ILE A 114 16.40 35.81 -12.75
CA ILE A 114 15.32 34.88 -13.14
C ILE A 114 15.47 33.53 -12.43
N VAL A 115 16.68 32.96 -12.41
CA VAL A 115 16.96 31.69 -11.71
C VAL A 115 16.66 31.82 -10.22
N ALA A 116 17.05 32.93 -9.59
CA ALA A 116 16.73 33.22 -8.19
C ALA A 116 15.23 33.20 -7.90
N VAL A 117 14.44 33.90 -8.74
CA VAL A 117 12.99 33.99 -8.60
C VAL A 117 12.35 32.64 -8.81
N VAL A 118 12.79 31.88 -9.80
CA VAL A 118 12.28 30.52 -10.08
C VAL A 118 12.59 29.58 -8.91
N LEU A 119 13.82 29.59 -8.38
CA LEU A 119 14.19 28.76 -7.24
C LEU A 119 13.40 29.14 -5.98
N ALA A 120 13.30 30.43 -5.68
CA ALA A 120 12.51 30.92 -4.56
C ALA A 120 11.04 30.49 -4.70
N PHE A 121 10.47 30.63 -5.90
CA PHE A 121 9.13 30.16 -6.20
C PHE A 121 8.99 28.66 -5.97
N VAL A 122 9.89 27.83 -6.52
CA VAL A 122 9.85 26.36 -6.36
C VAL A 122 9.99 25.94 -4.90
N VAL A 123 10.89 26.56 -4.14
CA VAL A 123 11.09 26.25 -2.72
C VAL A 123 9.85 26.64 -1.92
N VAL A 124 9.34 27.85 -2.12
CA VAL A 124 8.13 28.32 -1.42
C VAL A 124 6.93 27.46 -1.79
N SER A 125 6.66 27.24 -3.08
CA SER A 125 5.53 26.44 -3.54
C SER A 125 5.60 24.99 -3.04
N SER A 126 6.79 24.38 -3.04
CA SER A 126 6.97 23.01 -2.55
C SER A 126 6.83 22.93 -1.03
N SER A 127 7.27 23.94 -0.29
CA SER A 127 7.15 23.98 1.17
C SER A 127 5.71 24.11 1.67
N LEU A 128 4.82 24.72 0.86
CA LEU A 128 3.41 24.86 1.21
C LEU A 128 2.71 23.51 1.34
N PHE A 129 3.10 22.50 0.57
CA PHE A 129 2.48 21.18 0.64
C PHE A 129 2.56 20.59 2.07
N GLY A 130 3.76 20.56 2.66
CA GLY A 130 3.93 20.03 4.01
C GLY A 130 3.15 20.82 5.06
N ALA A 131 3.13 22.15 4.94
CA ALA A 131 2.37 23.01 5.86
C ALA A 131 0.85 22.80 5.73
N LEU A 132 0.34 22.63 4.50
CA LEU A 132 -1.08 22.41 4.23
C LEU A 132 -1.53 21.02 4.70
N VAL A 133 -0.73 19.98 4.47
CA VAL A 133 -0.98 18.62 4.97
C VAL A 133 -1.01 18.62 6.50
N VAL A 134 -0.03 19.22 7.17
CA VAL A 134 -0.04 19.32 8.63
C VAL A 134 -1.23 20.13 9.14
N ALA A 135 -1.60 21.21 8.45
CA ALA A 135 -2.75 22.01 8.84
C ALA A 135 -4.06 21.22 8.74
N GLY A 136 -4.27 20.50 7.62
CA GLY A 136 -5.50 19.77 7.34
C GLY A 136 -5.61 18.43 8.08
N ASP A 137 -4.54 17.64 8.11
CA ASP A 137 -4.58 16.24 8.55
C ASP A 137 -4.09 16.04 10.00
N VAL A 138 -3.54 17.09 10.64
CA VAL A 138 -3.03 17.00 12.02
C VAL A 138 -3.64 18.09 12.90
N VAL A 139 -3.51 19.35 12.49
CA VAL A 139 -3.91 20.48 13.34
C VAL A 139 -5.43 20.61 13.44
N GLU A 140 -6.15 20.45 12.34
CA GLU A 140 -7.62 20.58 12.36
C GLU A 140 -8.29 19.45 13.16
N PRO A 141 -7.99 18.15 12.93
CA PRO A 141 -8.54 17.06 13.75
C PRO A 141 -8.18 17.20 15.23
N TYR A 142 -6.95 17.65 15.53
CA TYR A 142 -6.53 17.92 16.91
C TYR A 142 -7.37 19.02 17.59
N ARG A 143 -7.76 20.06 16.86
CA ARG A 143 -8.65 21.11 17.37
C ARG A 143 -10.08 20.61 17.57
N GLU A 144 -10.51 19.65 16.77
CA GLU A 144 -11.81 18.98 16.89
C GLU A 144 -11.84 17.95 18.03
N GLY A 145 -10.68 17.65 18.63
CA GLY A 145 -10.54 16.82 19.83
C GLY A 145 -9.91 15.45 19.58
N GLU A 146 -9.53 15.15 18.35
CA GLU A 146 -8.82 13.91 18.01
C GLU A 146 -7.38 13.95 18.56
N GLN A 147 -6.91 12.84 19.09
CA GLN A 147 -5.54 12.75 19.61
C GLN A 147 -4.61 12.23 18.50
N PRO A 148 -3.52 12.96 18.15
CA PRO A 148 -2.58 12.49 17.16
C PRO A 148 -1.96 11.16 17.60
N SER A 149 -2.01 10.19 16.71
CA SER A 149 -1.50 8.84 16.95
C SER A 149 -0.61 8.40 15.79
N LEU A 150 0.41 7.59 16.11
CA LEU A 150 1.18 6.85 15.10
C LEU A 150 0.58 5.48 14.82
N ASN A 151 -0.51 5.12 15.51
CA ASN A 151 -1.22 3.87 15.29
C ASN A 151 -2.21 4.02 14.14
N GLY A 152 -1.75 3.78 12.91
CA GLY A 152 -2.57 3.88 11.69
C GLY A 152 -3.75 2.88 11.62
N TYR A 153 -3.87 1.96 12.58
CA TYR A 153 -5.01 1.05 12.68
C TYR A 153 -6.06 1.50 13.70
N GLN A 154 -5.78 2.54 14.51
CA GLN A 154 -6.62 2.88 15.65
C GLN A 154 -8.07 3.16 15.25
N ASP A 155 -8.31 4.03 14.27
CA ASP A 155 -9.67 4.38 13.86
C ASP A 155 -10.44 3.18 13.29
N HIS A 156 -9.75 2.32 12.53
CA HIS A 156 -10.32 1.07 12.02
C HIS A 156 -10.67 0.09 13.15
N ARG A 157 -9.81 0.03 14.18
CA ARG A 157 -10.01 -0.81 15.35
C ARG A 157 -11.17 -0.31 16.21
N ASP A 158 -11.23 0.98 16.47
CA ASP A 158 -12.26 1.63 17.27
C ASP A 158 -13.63 1.55 16.59
N ALA A 159 -13.67 1.49 15.26
CA ALA A 159 -14.90 1.31 14.48
C ALA A 159 -15.48 -0.13 14.56
N HIS A 160 -14.68 -1.13 14.96
CA HIS A 160 -15.03 -2.55 14.90
C HIS A 160 -14.77 -3.29 16.23
N PRO A 161 -15.29 -2.79 17.37
CA PRO A 161 -14.94 -3.30 18.69
C PRO A 161 -15.35 -4.77 18.91
N GLU A 162 -16.48 -5.20 18.35
CA GLU A 162 -16.94 -6.59 18.50
C GLU A 162 -16.11 -7.59 17.70
N GLU A 163 -15.63 -7.19 16.51
CA GLU A 163 -14.69 -8.02 15.74
C GLU A 163 -13.34 -8.14 16.45
N LEU A 164 -12.87 -7.05 17.08
CA LEU A 164 -11.65 -7.11 17.89
C LEU A 164 -11.81 -7.95 19.15
N ALA A 165 -12.95 -7.85 19.85
CA ALA A 165 -13.21 -8.68 21.02
C ALA A 165 -13.16 -10.18 20.67
N ALA A 166 -13.69 -10.56 19.50
CA ALA A 166 -13.61 -11.93 19.00
C ALA A 166 -12.17 -12.36 18.68
N MET A 167 -11.36 -11.46 18.13
CA MET A 167 -9.93 -11.72 17.90
C MET A 167 -9.16 -11.85 19.21
N ASP A 168 -9.42 -10.99 20.20
CA ASP A 168 -8.79 -11.05 21.53
C ASP A 168 -9.14 -12.35 22.26
N TYR A 169 -10.40 -12.79 22.15
CA TYR A 169 -10.82 -14.11 22.62
C TYR A 169 -10.04 -15.23 21.91
N PHE A 170 -9.98 -15.19 20.59
CA PHE A 170 -9.26 -16.20 19.82
C PHE A 170 -7.77 -16.22 20.20
N GLU A 171 -7.15 -15.05 20.41
CA GLU A 171 -5.76 -14.91 20.82
C GLU A 171 -5.51 -15.52 22.22
N SER A 172 -6.44 -15.34 23.15
CA SER A 172 -6.27 -15.76 24.55
C SER A 172 -6.63 -17.22 24.81
N GLU A 173 -7.71 -17.72 24.21
CA GLU A 173 -8.30 -19.01 24.58
C GLU A 173 -8.02 -20.12 23.56
N VAL A 174 -7.79 -19.77 22.30
CA VAL A 174 -7.67 -20.75 21.21
C VAL A 174 -6.24 -20.85 20.70
N SER A 175 -5.59 -19.72 20.48
CA SER A 175 -4.25 -19.66 19.91
C SER A 175 -3.60 -18.33 20.26
N THR A 176 -2.49 -18.33 21.00
CA THR A 176 -1.64 -17.16 21.23
C THR A 176 -0.99 -16.73 19.91
N THR A 177 -1.81 -16.19 19.03
CA THR A 177 -1.44 -15.82 17.67
C THR A 177 -0.71 -14.50 17.78
N GLN A 178 0.61 -14.58 17.91
CA GLN A 178 1.43 -13.38 17.86
C GLN A 178 1.04 -12.56 16.62
N SER A 179 0.83 -11.28 16.87
CA SER A 179 0.48 -10.26 15.91
C SER A 179 1.34 -10.31 14.65
N VAL A 180 0.93 -9.57 13.63
CA VAL A 180 1.50 -9.38 12.27
C VAL A 180 3.03 -9.21 12.16
N LEU A 181 3.80 -9.23 13.26
CA LEU A 181 5.22 -8.93 13.29
C LEU A 181 6.22 -10.07 13.49
N TRP A 182 5.96 -11.30 13.98
CA TRP A 182 7.07 -12.28 14.14
C TRP A 182 6.76 -13.77 13.94
N MET A 183 7.79 -14.49 13.47
CA MET A 183 7.83 -15.79 12.81
C MET A 183 7.73 -17.04 13.71
N GLU A 184 7.13 -16.96 14.90
CA GLU A 184 6.98 -18.14 15.75
C GLU A 184 5.61 -18.15 16.41
N ARG A 185 4.70 -18.97 15.86
CA ARG A 185 3.42 -19.28 16.49
C ARG A 185 3.58 -20.57 17.28
N GLU A 186 3.28 -20.54 18.57
CA GLU A 186 3.32 -21.73 19.44
C GLU A 186 2.29 -22.79 19.03
N THR A 187 1.24 -22.37 18.33
CA THR A 187 0.02 -23.16 18.02
C THR A 187 -0.14 -23.48 16.52
N GLY A 188 0.85 -23.18 15.68
CA GLY A 188 0.79 -23.44 14.23
C GLY A 188 0.09 -22.33 13.42
N THR A 189 -0.42 -22.67 12.24
CA THR A 189 -1.07 -21.73 11.30
C THR A 189 -2.44 -22.25 10.86
N PRO A 190 -3.42 -22.32 11.76
CA PRO A 190 -4.72 -22.89 11.43
C PRO A 190 -5.39 -22.10 10.31
N THR A 191 -6.00 -22.81 9.35
CA THR A 191 -6.70 -22.18 8.23
C THR A 191 -8.08 -21.71 8.64
N PHE A 192 -8.37 -20.45 8.37
CA PHE A 192 -9.68 -19.86 8.53
C PHE A 192 -10.45 -19.88 7.22
N VAL A 193 -11.76 -19.74 7.32
CA VAL A 193 -12.58 -19.20 6.24
C VAL A 193 -13.27 -17.93 6.73
N GLU A 194 -13.15 -16.88 5.93
CA GLU A 194 -13.78 -15.56 6.06
C GLU A 194 -14.11 -15.07 4.64
N LYS A 195 -15.00 -14.08 4.51
CA LYS A 195 -15.40 -13.54 3.21
C LYS A 195 -14.20 -12.96 2.45
N PRO A 196 -13.90 -13.38 1.22
CA PRO A 196 -12.81 -12.83 0.42
C PRO A 196 -12.99 -11.34 0.13
N GLY A 197 -11.92 -10.58 0.26
CA GLY A 197 -11.92 -9.14 0.10
C GLY A 197 -11.92 -8.75 -1.37
N LEU A 198 -12.90 -7.93 -1.76
CA LEU A 198 -13.03 -7.44 -3.13
C LEU A 198 -12.87 -5.91 -3.23
N ASN A 199 -12.87 -5.20 -2.11
CA ASN A 199 -12.78 -3.74 -2.06
C ASN A 199 -11.51 -3.26 -1.33
N ARG A 200 -11.35 -1.93 -1.27
CA ARG A 200 -10.37 -1.28 -0.39
C ARG A 200 -11.07 -0.89 0.90
N GLY A 201 -10.52 -1.26 2.05
CA GLY A 201 -11.09 -0.93 3.36
C GLY A 201 -10.95 -2.10 4.32
N TRP A 202 -11.88 -2.18 5.27
CA TRP A 202 -12.00 -3.30 6.20
C TRP A 202 -12.57 -4.52 5.46
N GLU A 203 -11.71 -5.47 5.15
CA GLU A 203 -12.00 -6.72 4.43
C GLU A 203 -11.04 -7.79 4.98
N ASN A 204 -11.47 -9.05 5.03
CA ASN A 204 -10.65 -10.16 5.56
C ASN A 204 -9.94 -9.83 6.89
N PRO A 205 -10.68 -9.37 7.93
CA PRO A 205 -10.03 -8.84 9.12
C PRO A 205 -9.18 -9.89 9.83
N VAL A 206 -9.57 -11.17 9.81
CA VAL A 206 -8.80 -12.24 10.48
C VAL A 206 -7.44 -12.39 9.82
N SER A 207 -7.38 -12.70 8.53
CA SER A 207 -6.09 -12.91 7.84
C SER A 207 -5.26 -11.63 7.75
N THR A 208 -5.89 -10.46 7.65
CA THR A 208 -5.19 -9.16 7.60
C THR A 208 -4.56 -8.78 8.94
N LEU A 209 -5.25 -8.99 10.07
CA LEU A 209 -4.80 -8.51 11.38
C LEU A 209 -4.03 -9.55 12.20
N THR A 210 -4.24 -10.83 11.93
CA THR A 210 -3.56 -11.92 12.65
C THR A 210 -2.46 -12.56 11.82
N GLY A 211 -2.52 -12.42 10.49
CA GLY A 211 -1.68 -13.15 9.53
C GLY A 211 -2.03 -14.63 9.42
N LEU A 212 -3.15 -15.10 9.98
CA LEU A 212 -3.61 -16.49 9.82
C LEU A 212 -4.05 -16.72 8.37
N PRO A 213 -3.77 -17.90 7.79
CA PRO A 213 -4.19 -18.17 6.42
C PRO A 213 -5.73 -18.25 6.33
N THR A 214 -6.28 -17.81 5.20
CA THR A 214 -7.69 -18.01 4.83
C THR A 214 -7.80 -18.72 3.48
N VAL A 215 -8.94 -19.38 3.21
CA VAL A 215 -9.20 -20.10 1.95
C VAL A 215 -8.97 -19.21 0.72
N ALA A 216 -9.42 -17.96 0.77
CA ALA A 216 -9.17 -16.91 -0.22
C ALA A 216 -9.15 -15.53 0.47
N GLY A 217 -8.05 -14.80 0.31
CA GLY A 217 -7.90 -13.45 0.86
C GLY A 217 -8.34 -12.37 -0.15
N TRP A 218 -7.53 -11.33 -0.29
CA TRP A 218 -7.85 -10.19 -1.15
C TRP A 218 -7.61 -10.51 -2.63
N PHE A 219 -8.47 -10.01 -3.52
CA PHE A 219 -8.39 -10.29 -4.98
C PHE A 219 -7.04 -9.95 -5.62
N HIS A 220 -6.22 -9.10 -5.00
CA HIS A 220 -4.85 -8.82 -5.45
C HIS A 220 -3.94 -10.06 -5.54
N GLU A 221 -4.36 -11.17 -4.93
CA GLU A 221 -3.77 -12.48 -5.10
C GLU A 221 -3.66 -12.95 -6.56
N THR A 222 -4.56 -12.51 -7.46
CA THR A 222 -4.47 -12.76 -8.91
C THR A 222 -3.22 -12.15 -9.55
N GLY A 223 -2.55 -11.21 -8.87
CA GLY A 223 -1.24 -10.72 -9.29
C GLY A 223 -0.11 -11.72 -9.11
N TYR A 224 -0.33 -12.79 -8.33
CA TYR A 224 0.68 -13.77 -7.93
C TYR A 224 0.35 -15.21 -8.33
N ARG A 225 -0.86 -15.47 -8.84
CA ARG A 225 -1.32 -16.77 -9.32
C ARG A 225 -2.34 -16.60 -10.45
N GLU A 226 -2.71 -17.69 -11.11
CA GLU A 226 -3.74 -17.67 -12.15
C GLU A 226 -5.12 -17.30 -11.58
N ASP A 227 -5.85 -16.44 -12.31
CA ASP A 227 -7.19 -15.95 -11.92
C ASP A 227 -8.14 -17.10 -11.57
N GLU A 228 -8.17 -18.16 -12.40
CA GLU A 228 -9.05 -19.32 -12.20
C GLU A 228 -8.79 -20.02 -10.85
N MET A 229 -7.53 -20.12 -10.43
CA MET A 229 -7.19 -20.72 -9.13
C MET A 229 -7.69 -19.87 -7.95
N TYR A 230 -7.65 -18.54 -8.07
CA TYR A 230 -8.20 -17.65 -7.04
C TYR A 230 -9.73 -17.75 -7.02
N TYR A 231 -10.39 -17.57 -8.17
CA TYR A 231 -11.85 -17.55 -8.23
C TYR A 231 -12.50 -18.90 -7.91
N THR A 232 -11.79 -20.02 -8.13
CA THR A 232 -12.23 -21.34 -7.64
C THR A 232 -12.31 -21.35 -6.12
N ARG A 233 -11.31 -20.80 -5.42
CA ARG A 233 -11.32 -20.71 -3.95
C ARG A 233 -12.40 -19.75 -3.45
N VAL A 234 -12.59 -18.61 -4.11
CA VAL A 234 -13.70 -17.69 -3.80
C VAL A 234 -15.05 -18.40 -3.91
N SER A 235 -15.27 -19.14 -5.00
CA SER A 235 -16.50 -19.92 -5.18
C SER A 235 -16.67 -21.03 -4.13
N ASP A 236 -15.58 -21.66 -3.68
CA ASP A 236 -15.64 -22.62 -2.58
C ASP A 236 -16.09 -21.94 -1.27
N VAL A 237 -15.59 -20.73 -0.97
CA VAL A 237 -16.02 -19.93 0.20
C VAL A 237 -17.50 -19.56 0.11
N ASP A 238 -17.97 -19.13 -1.06
CA ASP A 238 -19.39 -18.84 -1.29
C ASP A 238 -20.26 -20.07 -0.97
N ILE A 239 -19.85 -21.26 -1.43
CA ILE A 239 -20.58 -22.50 -1.14
C ILE A 239 -20.54 -22.83 0.36
N ILE A 240 -19.40 -22.69 1.03
CA ILE A 240 -19.27 -22.96 2.48
C ILE A 240 -20.31 -22.16 3.27
N TYR A 241 -20.48 -20.87 2.97
CA TYR A 241 -21.41 -19.99 3.69
C TYR A 241 -22.88 -20.14 3.28
N GLN A 242 -23.16 -20.48 2.01
CA GLN A 242 -24.53 -20.45 1.46
C GLN A 242 -25.22 -21.81 1.41
N THR A 243 -24.47 -22.92 1.37
CA THR A 243 -25.07 -24.26 1.23
C THR A 243 -25.88 -24.62 2.47
N GLU A 244 -27.03 -25.28 2.29
CA GLU A 244 -27.78 -25.94 3.38
C GLU A 244 -27.43 -27.44 3.51
N ASP A 245 -26.66 -27.99 2.57
CA ASP A 245 -26.21 -29.38 2.61
C ASP A 245 -24.90 -29.52 3.40
N ALA A 246 -25.00 -30.08 4.60
CA ALA A 246 -23.86 -30.27 5.51
C ALA A 246 -22.73 -31.09 4.89
N ARG A 247 -23.04 -32.06 4.02
CA ARG A 247 -22.03 -32.87 3.35
C ARG A 247 -21.21 -32.04 2.35
N SER A 248 -21.86 -31.19 1.56
CA SER A 248 -21.16 -30.29 0.64
C SER A 248 -20.27 -29.31 1.38
N ARG A 249 -20.71 -28.79 2.53
CA ARG A 249 -19.89 -27.93 3.40
C ARG A 249 -18.68 -28.69 3.92
N ALA A 250 -18.89 -29.87 4.50
CA ALA A 250 -17.85 -30.74 5.04
C ALA A 250 -16.74 -31.04 4.00
N VAL A 251 -17.10 -31.41 2.78
CA VAL A 251 -16.14 -31.68 1.69
C VAL A 251 -15.24 -30.47 1.38
N LEU A 252 -15.78 -29.25 1.45
CA LEU A 252 -15.00 -28.04 1.19
C LEU A 252 -14.15 -27.62 2.38
N LEU A 253 -14.65 -27.78 3.61
CA LEU A 253 -13.89 -27.56 4.83
C LEU A 253 -12.69 -28.52 4.93
N GLU A 254 -12.87 -29.79 4.56
CA GLU A 254 -11.80 -30.79 4.48
C GLU A 254 -10.81 -30.47 3.35
N LYS A 255 -11.30 -30.16 2.14
CA LYS A 255 -10.47 -29.81 0.97
C LYS A 255 -9.46 -28.69 1.27
N HIS A 256 -9.86 -27.72 2.09
CA HIS A 256 -9.04 -26.55 2.42
C HIS A 256 -8.42 -26.62 3.82
N ASP A 257 -8.54 -27.75 4.53
CA ASP A 257 -7.99 -27.95 5.88
C ASP A 257 -8.41 -26.82 6.85
N VAL A 258 -9.70 -26.46 6.78
CA VAL A 258 -10.27 -25.36 7.58
C VAL A 258 -10.41 -25.81 9.03
N GLU A 259 -9.82 -25.06 9.96
CA GLU A 259 -9.98 -25.30 11.40
C GLU A 259 -10.99 -24.34 12.04
N TYR A 260 -11.20 -23.16 11.43
CA TYR A 260 -12.12 -22.16 11.97
C TYR A 260 -12.94 -21.47 10.88
N VAL A 261 -14.22 -21.25 11.18
CA VAL A 261 -15.15 -20.46 10.35
C VAL A 261 -15.49 -19.19 11.08
N TRP A 262 -15.22 -18.04 10.46
CA TRP A 262 -15.57 -16.72 10.96
C TRP A 262 -16.90 -16.27 10.36
N VAL A 263 -17.83 -15.77 11.17
CA VAL A 263 -19.08 -15.14 10.71
C VAL A 263 -19.24 -13.79 11.38
N GLY A 264 -18.77 -12.72 10.72
CA GLY A 264 -18.87 -11.34 11.17
C GLY A 264 -19.82 -10.49 10.31
N PRO A 265 -19.79 -9.16 10.45
CA PRO A 265 -20.64 -8.23 9.69
C PRO A 265 -20.49 -8.36 8.17
N LEU A 266 -19.27 -8.62 7.68
CA LEU A 266 -18.97 -8.75 6.26
C LEU A 266 -19.60 -10.02 5.66
N GLU A 267 -19.48 -11.15 6.36
CA GLU A 267 -20.09 -12.42 5.98
C GLU A 267 -21.61 -12.33 6.04
N ARG A 268 -22.16 -11.76 7.12
CA ARG A 268 -23.61 -11.57 7.28
C ARG A 268 -24.19 -10.66 6.20
N GLY A 269 -23.46 -9.61 5.82
CA GLY A 269 -23.87 -8.68 4.77
C GLY A 269 -23.93 -9.32 3.37
N GLU A 270 -23.07 -10.29 3.09
CA GLU A 270 -23.00 -10.96 1.78
C GLU A 270 -23.86 -12.22 1.71
N PHE A 271 -23.72 -13.08 2.71
CA PHE A 271 -24.25 -14.45 2.72
C PHE A 271 -25.50 -14.60 3.60
N GLY A 272 -25.78 -13.61 4.45
CA GLY A 272 -26.82 -13.68 5.47
C GLY A 272 -26.32 -14.28 6.79
N ALA A 273 -27.21 -14.37 7.78
CA ALA A 273 -26.90 -14.98 9.06
C ALA A 273 -26.93 -16.52 8.94
N THR A 274 -25.76 -17.14 8.74
CA THR A 274 -25.62 -18.60 8.66
C THR A 274 -25.28 -19.18 10.03
N ASP A 275 -26.20 -19.95 10.62
CA ASP A 275 -25.91 -20.85 11.73
C ASP A 275 -25.49 -22.22 11.20
N ILE A 276 -24.21 -22.55 11.36
CA ILE A 276 -23.63 -23.81 10.89
C ILE A 276 -23.38 -24.82 12.01
N SER A 277 -23.77 -24.52 13.26
CA SER A 277 -23.57 -25.43 14.41
C SER A 277 -24.40 -26.72 14.37
N GLY A 278 -25.35 -26.82 13.44
CA GLY A 278 -26.13 -28.04 13.20
C GLY A 278 -25.40 -29.08 12.35
N ASP A 279 -24.28 -28.72 11.73
CA ASP A 279 -23.50 -29.63 10.89
C ASP A 279 -22.58 -30.52 11.73
N PRO A 280 -22.35 -31.77 11.33
CA PRO A 280 -21.37 -32.65 11.96
C PRO A 280 -19.96 -32.03 11.99
N GLY A 281 -19.27 -32.16 13.13
CA GLY A 281 -17.92 -31.67 13.32
C GLY A 281 -17.78 -30.15 13.38
N ILE A 282 -18.87 -29.39 13.51
CA ILE A 282 -18.82 -27.93 13.64
C ILE A 282 -19.30 -27.49 15.03
N GLU A 283 -18.40 -26.90 15.81
CA GLU A 283 -18.67 -26.43 17.18
C GLU A 283 -18.60 -24.91 17.24
N ARG A 284 -19.64 -24.25 17.76
CA ARG A 284 -19.57 -22.82 18.08
C ARG A 284 -18.70 -22.62 19.32
N ILE A 285 -17.58 -21.93 19.18
CA ILE A 285 -16.62 -21.69 20.27
C ILE A 285 -16.63 -20.24 20.79
N TYR A 286 -17.22 -19.31 20.05
CA TYR A 286 -17.35 -17.91 20.44
C TYR A 286 -18.60 -17.28 19.81
N GLU A 287 -19.23 -16.38 20.56
CA GLU A 287 -20.32 -15.54 20.06
C GLU A 287 -20.40 -14.24 20.85
N ASN A 288 -20.45 -13.12 20.13
CA ASN A 288 -20.93 -11.83 20.62
C ASN A 288 -21.96 -11.26 19.64
N ASP A 289 -22.35 -9.99 19.82
CA ASP A 289 -23.43 -9.37 19.04
C ASP A 289 -23.12 -9.36 17.52
N GLU A 290 -21.85 -9.22 17.12
CA GLU A 290 -21.46 -9.07 15.71
C GLU A 290 -20.72 -10.26 15.10
N VAL A 291 -20.11 -11.12 15.92
CA VAL A 291 -19.23 -12.20 15.46
C VAL A 291 -19.59 -13.53 16.11
N THR A 292 -19.57 -14.57 15.28
CA THR A 292 -19.59 -15.97 15.71
C THR A 292 -18.37 -16.68 15.14
N ILE A 293 -17.66 -17.44 15.97
CA ILE A 293 -16.53 -18.28 15.53
C ILE A 293 -16.91 -19.74 15.75
N TYR A 294 -16.77 -20.55 14.70
CA TYR A 294 -16.92 -21.99 14.77
C TYR A 294 -15.57 -22.67 14.63
N ARG A 295 -15.34 -23.71 15.43
CA ARG A 295 -14.25 -24.67 15.27
C ARG A 295 -14.72 -25.83 14.42
N VAL A 296 -13.84 -26.31 13.56
CA VAL A 296 -14.06 -27.47 12.70
C VAL A 296 -13.22 -28.63 13.21
N HIS A 297 -13.89 -29.72 13.57
CA HIS A 297 -13.29 -30.99 13.96
C HIS A 297 -13.23 -31.88 12.73
N GLN A 298 -12.07 -31.86 12.05
CA GLN A 298 -11.85 -32.54 10.76
C GLN A 298 -12.26 -34.03 10.80
N ASP A 299 -11.95 -34.73 11.88
CA ASP A 299 -12.26 -36.15 12.07
C ASP A 299 -13.78 -36.45 12.20
N GLU A 300 -14.61 -35.42 12.40
CA GLU A 300 -16.06 -35.53 12.62
C GLU A 300 -16.90 -34.95 11.46
N LEU A 301 -16.26 -34.34 10.45
CA LEU A 301 -16.92 -33.69 9.31
C LEU A 301 -17.72 -34.67 8.44
N THR A 302 -17.16 -35.85 8.21
CA THR A 302 -17.88 -36.97 7.63
C THR A 302 -18.23 -37.88 8.79
N GLY A 303 -19.50 -37.97 9.17
CA GLY A 303 -19.98 -38.82 10.28
C GLY A 303 -19.78 -40.33 10.05
N GLU A 304 -18.56 -40.77 9.76
CA GLU A 304 -18.11 -42.13 10.00
C GLU A 304 -17.88 -42.24 11.51
N ASP A 305 -18.96 -42.57 12.22
CA ASP A 305 -18.84 -43.38 13.43
C ASP A 305 -17.76 -44.44 13.12
N GLY A 306 -16.68 -44.44 13.89
CA GLY A 306 -15.65 -45.46 13.84
C GLY A 306 -16.29 -46.85 13.94
N ALA A 307 -16.62 -47.42 12.79
CA ALA A 307 -17.15 -48.76 12.64
C ALA A 307 -16.04 -49.62 12.06
N SER A 308 -15.33 -50.25 13.01
CA SER A 308 -14.36 -51.36 12.91
C SER A 308 -12.97 -51.08 12.34
#